data_AF-A0A0N7KDN2-F1
#
_entry.id   AF-A0A0N7KDN2-F1
#
_cell.length_a   1.000
_cell.length_b   1.000
_cell.length_c   1.000
_cell.angle_alpha   90.00
_cell.angle_beta   90.00
_cell.angle_gamma   90.00
#
_symmetry.space_group_name_H-M   'P 1'
#
loop_
_entity.id
_entity.type
_entity.pdbx_description
1 polymer ?
#
loop_
_entity_poly.entity_id
_entity_poly.type
_entity_poly.pdbx_seq_one_letter_code
_entity_poly.pdbx_strand_id
1 'polypeptide(L)'
;MVNCCEGSCKSGISGRIARASGTCDNQADKLPEYRRITRVIIRNGRRSSFWLDVWHGNAPLSQSFPALLSHSTRQHCSVRQVKQAGLPLGLTPRLSSAAREDLAEVQDIIQQLELSSGMDQRIYSPNGHSETFSSSSLYQFLSSSNLPNCANWDFVWNNAALPRVQFFA
;
A
#
# COMPACT_ATOMS: atom_id res chain seq x y z
N MET A 1 36.47 47.78 7.21
CA MET A 1 36.59 47.40 5.78
C MET A 1 36.42 45.90 5.72
N VAL A 2 35.19 45.43 5.48
CA VAL A 2 34.87 44.00 5.45
C VAL A 2 34.98 43.57 3.99
N ASN A 3 36.00 42.77 3.68
CA ASN A 3 36.25 42.25 2.34
C ASN A 3 35.23 41.15 2.03
N CYS A 4 34.24 41.46 1.19
CA CYS A 4 33.48 40.45 0.45
C CYS A 4 34.37 39.92 -0.67
N CYS A 5 34.97 38.75 -0.47
CA CYS A 5 35.64 38.03 -1.56
C CYS A 5 34.59 37.59 -2.59
N GLU A 6 34.70 38.18 -3.77
CA GLU A 6 34.03 37.79 -5.00
C GLU A 6 34.48 36.39 -5.42
N GLY A 7 33.65 35.38 -5.15
CA GLY A 7 33.77 34.04 -5.70
C GLY A 7 33.08 33.97 -7.06
N SER A 8 33.86 34.14 -8.12
CA SER A 8 33.46 34.05 -9.52
C SER A 8 32.80 32.70 -9.86
N CYS A 9 31.48 32.68 -10.01
CA CYS A 9 30.74 31.54 -10.56
C CYS A 9 30.56 31.75 -12.07
N LYS A 10 31.59 31.41 -12.86
CA LYS A 10 31.51 31.33 -14.32
C LYS A 10 31.74 29.89 -14.76
N SER A 11 30.66 29.17 -15.05
CA SER A 11 30.61 28.16 -16.12
C SER A 11 29.14 27.78 -16.35
N GLY A 12 28.73 27.85 -17.61
CA GLY A 12 27.33 27.93 -18.02
C GLY A 12 26.49 26.70 -17.69
N ILE A 13 25.31 26.95 -17.11
CA ILE A 13 24.18 26.03 -17.18
C ILE A 13 23.36 26.48 -18.40
N SER A 14 23.85 26.12 -19.58
CA SER A 14 23.08 26.16 -20.81
C SER A 14 22.60 24.75 -21.10
N GLY A 15 21.30 24.51 -20.90
CA GLY A 15 20.62 23.43 -21.59
C GLY A 15 19.67 22.59 -20.75
N ARG A 16 18.39 22.68 -21.13
CA ARG A 16 17.31 21.72 -20.90
C ARG A 16 16.79 21.59 -19.47
N ILE A 17 15.80 22.43 -19.20
CA ILE A 17 14.63 22.01 -18.42
C ILE A 17 14.02 20.83 -19.19
N ALA A 18 14.38 19.61 -18.81
CA ALA A 18 13.66 18.42 -19.24
C ALA A 18 12.23 18.60 -18.74
N ARG A 19 11.30 18.79 -19.67
CA ARG A 19 9.86 18.79 -19.41
C ARG A 19 9.57 17.48 -18.67
N ALA A 20 9.24 17.57 -17.39
CA ALA A 20 8.80 16.42 -16.62
C ALA A 20 7.47 15.95 -17.22
N SER A 21 7.56 15.09 -18.24
CA SER A 21 6.48 14.25 -18.69
C SER A 21 6.28 13.14 -17.65
N GLY A 22 5.93 13.53 -16.43
CA GLY A 22 5.43 12.63 -15.41
C GLY A 22 3.93 12.83 -15.39
N THR A 23 3.23 11.97 -16.13
CA THR A 23 1.80 11.72 -15.92
C THR A 23 1.54 11.66 -14.42
N CYS A 24 0.44 12.27 -13.96
CA CYS A 24 -0.10 12.04 -12.63
C CYS A 24 -0.58 10.59 -12.56
N ASP A 25 0.38 9.67 -12.56
CA ASP A 25 0.19 8.25 -12.63
C ASP A 25 -0.37 7.79 -11.29
N ASN A 26 -1.68 7.53 -11.34
CA ASN A 26 -2.40 6.58 -10.53
C ASN A 26 -1.86 6.38 -9.10
N GLN A 27 -2.38 7.19 -8.16
CA GLN A 27 -2.25 6.97 -6.71
C GLN A 27 -2.57 5.53 -6.25
N ALA A 28 -3.20 4.71 -7.10
CA ALA A 28 -3.42 3.29 -6.89
C ALA A 28 -2.13 2.45 -6.76
N ASP A 29 -0.99 2.91 -7.30
CA ASP A 29 0.26 2.13 -7.31
C ASP A 29 0.89 1.94 -5.92
N LYS A 30 0.59 2.83 -4.96
CA LYS A 30 1.10 2.71 -3.58
C LYS A 30 0.27 1.77 -2.70
N LEU A 31 -0.91 1.36 -3.15
CA LEU A 31 -1.82 0.54 -2.35
C LEU A 31 -1.24 -0.84 -2.00
N PRO A 32 -0.56 -1.58 -2.90
CA PRO A 32 0.03 -2.87 -2.57
C PRO A 32 1.04 -2.78 -1.42
N GLU A 33 1.90 -1.77 -1.42
CA GLU A 33 2.91 -1.59 -0.37
C GLU A 33 2.25 -1.24 0.97
N TYR A 34 1.25 -0.35 0.95
CA TYR A 34 0.46 -0.03 2.14
C TYR A 34 -0.24 -1.26 2.74
N ARG A 35 -0.75 -2.15 1.89
CA ARG A 35 -1.42 -3.39 2.33
C ARG A 35 -0.48 -4.37 2.99
N ARG A 36 0.78 -4.44 2.55
CA ARG A 36 1.79 -5.37 3.08
C ARG A 36 2.18 -5.07 4.52
N ILE A 37 2.18 -3.80 4.90
CA ILE A 37 2.59 -3.34 6.24
C ILE A 37 1.43 -3.07 7.18
N THR A 38 0.18 -3.23 6.71
CA THR A 38 -1.00 -3.01 7.54
C THR A 38 -1.80 -4.29 7.72
N ARG A 39 -2.35 -4.46 8.92
CA ARG A 39 -3.40 -5.45 9.19
C ARG A 39 -4.73 -4.74 9.41
N VAL A 40 -5.81 -5.45 9.14
CA VAL A 40 -7.15 -4.89 9.27
C VAL A 40 -7.95 -5.68 10.30
N ILE A 41 -8.37 -4.98 11.35
CA ILE A 41 -9.37 -5.46 12.29
C ILE A 41 -10.73 -5.25 11.62
N ILE A 42 -11.38 -6.34 11.25
CA ILE A 42 -12.69 -6.30 10.60
C ILE A 42 -13.75 -5.84 11.60
N ARG A 43 -14.57 -4.89 11.17
CA ARG A 43 -15.85 -4.56 11.82
C ARG A 43 -16.98 -4.78 10.83
N ASN A 44 -17.32 -3.76 10.04
CA ASN A 44 -18.35 -3.90 9.02
C ASN A 44 -17.88 -4.57 7.73
N GLY A 45 -16.56 -4.74 7.51
CA GLY A 45 -15.96 -5.40 6.36
C GLY A 45 -16.16 -4.68 5.01
N ARG A 46 -16.60 -3.43 5.01
CA ARG A 46 -16.92 -2.69 3.77
C ARG A 46 -15.66 -2.16 3.07
N ARG A 47 -14.60 -1.85 3.82
CA ARG A 47 -13.38 -1.21 3.30
C ARG A 47 -12.16 -2.12 3.28
N SER A 48 -12.37 -3.40 3.59
CA SER A 48 -11.36 -4.45 3.56
C SER A 48 -11.59 -5.33 2.33
N SER A 49 -10.58 -5.42 1.47
CA SER A 49 -10.51 -6.37 0.39
C SER A 49 -10.40 -7.78 0.95
N PHE A 50 -11.24 -8.68 0.47
CA PHE A 50 -11.23 -10.07 0.91
C PHE A 50 -9.90 -10.77 0.59
N TRP A 51 -9.38 -10.58 -0.62
CA TRP A 51 -8.16 -11.23 -1.09
C TRP A 51 -6.88 -10.51 -0.69
N LEU A 52 -6.86 -9.18 -0.79
CA LEU A 52 -5.62 -8.40 -0.84
C LEU A 52 -5.23 -7.76 0.51
N ASP A 53 -6.17 -7.59 1.44
CA ASP A 53 -5.87 -7.04 2.77
C ASP A 53 -5.55 -8.17 3.77
N VAL A 54 -4.66 -7.91 4.72
CA VAL A 54 -4.35 -8.87 5.81
C VAL A 54 -5.35 -8.69 6.94
N TRP A 55 -6.43 -9.46 6.91
CA TRP A 55 -7.48 -9.41 7.94
C TRP A 55 -7.71 -10.72 8.67
N HIS A 56 -7.10 -11.81 8.19
CA HIS A 56 -7.10 -13.12 8.81
C HIS A 56 -5.68 -13.71 8.77
N GLY A 57 -5.25 -14.38 9.84
CA GLY A 57 -3.91 -14.96 9.92
C GLY A 57 -2.80 -13.92 9.80
N ASN A 58 -1.70 -14.29 9.13
CA ASN A 58 -0.49 -13.48 9.02
C ASN A 58 -0.20 -12.91 7.63
N ALA A 59 -0.96 -13.31 6.62
CA ALA A 59 -0.76 -12.98 5.22
C ALA A 59 -2.13 -12.72 4.56
N PRO A 60 -2.18 -11.98 3.43
CA PRO A 60 -3.43 -11.81 2.71
C PRO A 60 -3.89 -13.17 2.16
N LEU A 61 -5.22 -13.38 2.09
CA LEU A 61 -5.78 -14.66 1.61
C LEU A 61 -5.32 -14.99 0.18
N SER A 62 -5.00 -13.98 -0.63
CA SER A 62 -4.42 -14.17 -1.97
C SER A 62 -3.09 -14.91 -1.96
N GLN A 63 -2.31 -14.78 -0.88
CA GLN A 63 -1.02 -15.43 -0.72
C GLN A 63 -1.15 -16.79 -0.03
N SER A 64 -2.06 -16.91 0.94
CA SER A 64 -2.31 -18.18 1.63
C SER A 64 -3.04 -19.21 0.75
N PHE A 65 -3.95 -18.76 -0.12
CA PHE A 65 -4.78 -19.62 -0.96
C PHE A 65 -4.65 -19.26 -2.45
N PRO A 66 -3.45 -19.39 -3.05
CA PRO A 66 -3.20 -18.96 -4.43
C PRO A 66 -3.97 -19.83 -5.44
N ALA A 67 -4.18 -21.11 -5.15
CA ALA A 67 -4.94 -22.00 -6.03
C ALA A 67 -6.42 -21.57 -6.08
N LEU A 68 -7.03 -21.25 -4.94
CA LEU A 68 -8.38 -20.70 -4.91
C LEU A 68 -8.49 -19.32 -5.58
N LEU A 69 -7.53 -18.42 -5.33
CA LEU A 69 -7.49 -17.10 -5.97
C LEU A 69 -7.45 -17.21 -7.50
N SER A 70 -6.71 -18.17 -8.05
CA SER A 70 -6.63 -18.38 -9.50
C SER A 70 -7.97 -18.73 -10.14
N HIS A 71 -8.90 -19.28 -9.36
CA HIS A 71 -10.26 -19.60 -9.78
C HIS A 71 -11.26 -18.48 -9.47
N SER A 72 -10.81 -17.37 -8.86
CA SER A 72 -11.65 -16.24 -8.50
C SER A 72 -11.84 -15.27 -9.68
N THR A 73 -13.07 -15.16 -10.18
CA THR A 73 -13.50 -14.17 -11.18
C THR A 73 -13.69 -12.77 -10.59
N ARG A 74 -13.81 -12.64 -9.26
CA ARG A 74 -14.01 -11.36 -8.56
C ARG A 74 -12.94 -11.14 -7.50
N GLN A 75 -11.81 -10.58 -7.90
CA GLN A 75 -10.68 -10.32 -7.01
C GLN A 75 -10.83 -9.03 -6.17
N HIS A 76 -11.72 -8.12 -6.58
CA HIS A 76 -11.97 -6.84 -5.91
C HIS A 76 -13.23 -6.83 -5.04
N CYS A 77 -13.57 -7.95 -4.41
CA CYS A 77 -14.68 -8.03 -3.45
C CYS A 77 -14.24 -7.60 -2.04
N SER A 78 -15.19 -7.03 -1.29
CA SER A 78 -14.98 -6.70 0.12
C SER A 78 -15.30 -7.91 1.02
N VAL A 79 -14.72 -7.94 2.22
CA VAL A 79 -14.99 -8.97 3.23
C VAL A 79 -16.49 -9.08 3.53
N ARG A 80 -17.19 -7.95 3.66
CA ARG A 80 -18.64 -7.91 3.85
C ARG A 80 -19.41 -8.53 2.69
N GLN A 81 -19.04 -8.21 1.44
CA GLN A 81 -19.73 -8.75 0.27
C GLN A 81 -19.62 -10.28 0.24
N VAL A 82 -18.43 -10.80 0.55
CA VAL A 82 -18.19 -12.25 0.62
C VAL A 82 -18.96 -12.90 1.77
N LYS A 83 -19.00 -12.28 2.96
CA LYS A 83 -19.81 -12.81 4.08
C LYS A 83 -21.31 -12.82 3.77
N GLN A 84 -21.82 -11.79 3.11
CA GLN A 84 -23.26 -11.65 2.84
C GLN A 84 -23.78 -12.54 1.72
N ALA A 85 -22.99 -12.73 0.67
CA ALA A 85 -23.42 -13.46 -0.52
C ALA A 85 -22.68 -14.79 -0.73
N GLY A 86 -21.72 -15.09 0.16
CA GLY A 86 -20.89 -16.28 0.10
C GLY A 86 -19.69 -16.13 -0.84
N LEU A 87 -18.68 -16.96 -0.58
CA LEU A 87 -17.51 -17.13 -1.46
C LEU A 87 -17.85 -17.51 -2.92
N PRO A 88 -18.92 -18.30 -3.22
CA PRO A 88 -19.23 -18.69 -4.59
C PRO A 88 -19.57 -17.53 -5.54
N LEU A 89 -19.69 -16.29 -5.06
CA LEU A 89 -20.01 -15.12 -5.87
C LEU A 89 -19.04 -14.80 -7.01
N GLY A 90 -17.89 -15.46 -7.05
CA GLY A 90 -16.94 -15.25 -8.12
C GLY A 90 -15.96 -16.38 -8.24
N LEU A 91 -16.38 -17.64 -8.14
CA LEU A 91 -15.51 -18.76 -8.49
C LEU A 91 -15.88 -19.31 -9.86
N THR A 92 -14.88 -19.79 -10.59
CA THR A 92 -15.12 -20.51 -11.85
C THR A 92 -15.88 -21.83 -11.59
N PRO A 93 -16.70 -22.31 -12.54
CA PRO A 93 -17.53 -23.50 -12.33
C PRO A 93 -16.74 -24.79 -12.05
N ARG A 94 -15.50 -24.88 -12.52
CA ARG A 94 -14.64 -26.05 -12.34
C ARG A 94 -13.46 -25.68 -11.46
N LEU A 95 -13.48 -26.19 -10.23
CA LEU A 95 -12.36 -26.07 -9.29
C LEU A 95 -11.43 -27.27 -9.43
N SER A 96 -10.11 -27.00 -9.44
CA SER A 96 -9.09 -28.02 -9.22
C SER A 96 -9.25 -28.68 -7.83
N SER A 97 -8.61 -29.82 -7.61
CA SER A 97 -8.61 -30.49 -6.29
C SER A 97 -8.06 -29.56 -5.21
N ALA A 98 -6.89 -28.96 -5.44
CA ALA A 98 -6.28 -28.00 -4.52
C ALA A 98 -7.20 -26.80 -4.22
N ALA A 99 -7.84 -26.22 -5.25
CA ALA A 99 -8.77 -25.12 -5.02
C ALA A 99 -10.03 -25.53 -4.24
N ARG A 100 -10.44 -26.81 -4.31
CA ARG A 100 -11.58 -27.32 -3.52
C ARG A 100 -11.22 -27.52 -2.06
N GLU A 101 -9.98 -27.93 -1.78
CA GLU A 101 -9.45 -28.04 -0.41
C GLU A 101 -9.30 -26.65 0.22
N ASP A 102 -8.64 -25.73 -0.49
CA ASP A 102 -8.55 -24.31 -0.09
C ASP A 102 -9.93 -23.71 0.19
N LEU A 103 -10.93 -24.03 -0.66
CA LEU A 103 -12.29 -23.51 -0.50
C LEU A 103 -12.94 -23.98 0.81
N ALA A 104 -12.72 -25.21 1.24
CA ALA A 104 -13.29 -25.72 2.48
C ALA A 104 -12.72 -24.97 3.70
N GLU A 105 -11.41 -24.70 3.72
CA GLU A 105 -10.77 -23.93 4.78
C GLU A 105 -11.23 -22.47 4.77
N VAL A 106 -11.30 -21.83 3.59
CA VAL A 106 -11.78 -20.45 3.49
C VAL A 106 -13.25 -20.32 3.85
N GLN A 107 -14.08 -21.34 3.60
CA GLN A 107 -15.46 -21.36 4.06
C GLN A 107 -15.56 -21.38 5.58
N ASP A 108 -14.71 -22.16 6.27
CA ASP A 108 -14.64 -22.17 7.74
C ASP A 108 -14.24 -20.79 8.29
N ILE A 109 -13.22 -20.15 7.69
CA ILE A 109 -12.82 -18.79 8.03
C ILE A 109 -13.99 -17.80 7.89
N ILE A 110 -14.78 -17.90 6.81
CA ILE A 110 -15.94 -17.04 6.59
C ILE A 110 -17.05 -17.35 7.59
N GLN A 111 -17.25 -18.61 7.99
CA GLN A 111 -18.26 -18.98 8.97
C GLN A 111 -17.95 -18.36 10.33
N GLN A 112 -16.69 -18.42 10.76
CA GLN A 112 -16.22 -17.86 12.04
C GLN A 112 -16.15 -16.33 12.06
N LEU A 113 -16.11 -15.68 10.89
CA LEU A 113 -16.07 -14.22 10.78
C LEU A 113 -17.39 -13.58 11.23
N GLU A 114 -17.38 -12.88 12.35
CA GLU A 114 -18.51 -12.07 12.83
C GLU A 114 -18.35 -10.60 12.44
N LEU A 115 -19.36 -10.06 11.76
CA LEU A 115 -19.38 -8.64 11.39
C LEU A 115 -20.08 -7.81 12.47
N SER A 116 -19.47 -6.68 12.83
CA SER A 116 -20.00 -5.78 13.85
C SER A 116 -20.35 -4.40 13.28
N SER A 117 -21.16 -3.65 14.03
CA SER A 117 -21.40 -2.24 13.74
C SER A 117 -20.11 -1.44 13.99
N GLY A 118 -19.61 -0.76 12.96
CA GLY A 118 -18.44 0.10 13.06
C GLY A 118 -17.55 0.04 11.83
N MET A 119 -16.62 0.97 11.70
CA MET A 119 -15.67 1.00 10.58
C MET A 119 -14.48 0.08 10.84
N ASP A 120 -14.05 -0.62 9.80
CA ASP A 120 -12.82 -1.44 9.80
C ASP A 120 -11.63 -0.58 10.28
N GLN A 121 -10.77 -1.15 11.12
CA GLN A 121 -9.63 -0.44 11.70
C GLN A 121 -8.34 -1.02 11.14
N ARG A 122 -7.50 -0.16 10.54
CA ARG A 122 -6.16 -0.54 10.10
C ARG A 122 -5.15 -0.30 11.21
N ILE A 123 -4.33 -1.31 11.47
CA ILE A 123 -3.21 -1.27 12.41
C ILE A 123 -1.91 -1.43 11.62
N TYR A 124 -0.86 -0.76 12.05
CA TYR A 124 0.46 -0.93 11.45
C TYR A 124 1.03 -2.22 12.02
N SER A 125 1.40 -3.15 11.14
CA SER A 125 1.94 -4.42 11.58
C SER A 125 3.06 -4.91 10.66
N PRO A 126 4.25 -4.30 10.78
CA PRO A 126 5.41 -4.81 10.08
C PRO A 126 5.73 -6.19 10.64
N ASN A 127 5.88 -7.18 9.76
CA ASN A 127 6.27 -8.54 10.13
C ASN A 127 5.37 -9.19 11.22
N GLY A 128 4.10 -8.78 11.33
CA GLY A 128 3.13 -9.35 12.27
C GLY A 128 3.16 -8.83 13.70
N HIS A 129 4.00 -7.85 14.02
CA HIS A 129 3.99 -7.18 15.33
C HIS A 129 2.93 -6.07 15.30
N SER A 130 1.94 -6.08 16.17
CA SER A 130 0.85 -5.09 16.13
C SER A 130 1.26 -3.81 16.85
N GLU A 131 1.42 -2.72 16.11
CA GLU A 131 1.56 -1.36 16.65
C GLU A 131 0.37 -0.49 16.22
N THR A 132 0.06 0.55 16.99
CA THR A 132 -0.91 1.54 16.56
C THR A 132 -0.45 2.18 15.24
N PHE A 133 -1.34 2.24 14.26
CA PHE A 133 -1.02 2.84 12.97
C PHE A 133 -0.74 4.34 13.14
N SER A 134 0.54 4.71 13.01
CA SER A 134 1.01 6.09 13.05
C SER A 134 1.63 6.48 11.70
N SER A 135 1.40 7.73 11.29
CA SER A 135 2.06 8.30 10.10
C SER A 135 3.58 8.26 10.25
N SER A 136 4.11 8.37 11.47
CA SER A 136 5.55 8.29 11.76
C SER A 136 6.11 6.89 11.46
N SER A 137 5.45 5.83 11.92
CA SER A 137 5.91 4.45 11.67
C SER A 137 5.83 4.10 10.19
N LEU A 138 4.78 4.55 9.50
CA LEU A 138 4.67 4.44 8.05
C LEU A 138 5.80 5.18 7.33
N TYR A 139 6.07 6.43 7.71
CA TYR A 139 7.13 7.22 7.11
C TYR A 139 8.50 6.57 7.32
N GLN A 140 8.79 6.06 8.52
CA GLN A 140 10.04 5.36 8.81
C GLN A 140 10.19 4.08 7.96
N PHE A 141 9.12 3.32 7.76
CA PHE A 141 9.13 2.15 6.87
C PHE A 141 9.38 2.52 5.41
N LEU A 142 8.65 3.51 4.89
CA LEU A 142 8.82 3.97 3.51
C LEU A 142 10.18 4.65 3.27
N SER A 143 10.77 5.25 4.30
CA SER A 143 12.10 5.87 4.22
C SER A 143 13.22 4.83 4.32
N SER A 144 12.98 3.69 5.00
CA SER A 144 13.97 2.63 5.15
C SER A 144 13.94 1.61 4.01
N SER A 145 12.79 1.43 3.34
CA SER A 145 12.78 0.80 2.02
C SER A 145 13.72 1.61 1.13
N ASN A 146 14.77 0.97 0.61
CA ASN A 146 15.85 1.56 -0.19
C ASN A 146 15.32 2.20 -1.48
N LEU A 147 14.50 3.25 -1.37
CA LEU A 147 14.21 4.13 -2.47
C LEU A 147 15.56 4.75 -2.82
N PRO A 148 16.06 4.58 -4.05
CA PRO A 148 17.30 5.21 -4.44
C PRO A 148 17.11 6.69 -4.14
N ASN A 149 17.94 7.23 -3.23
CA ASN A 149 17.94 8.65 -2.95
C ASN A 149 18.09 9.32 -4.32
N CYS A 150 17.04 10.00 -4.82
CA CYS A 150 17.10 10.55 -6.16
C CYS A 150 18.35 11.43 -6.19
N ALA A 151 19.15 11.37 -7.27
CA ALA A 151 20.47 12.04 -7.29
C ALA A 151 20.40 13.55 -6.97
N ASN A 152 19.20 14.13 -7.03
CA ASN A 152 18.87 15.51 -6.71
C ASN A 152 18.13 15.72 -5.38
N TRP A 153 17.87 14.69 -4.55
CA TRP A 153 17.15 14.83 -3.28
C TRP A 153 17.86 15.82 -2.34
N ASP A 154 19.17 15.68 -2.18
CA ASP A 154 19.98 16.64 -1.40
C ASP A 154 19.90 18.04 -2.01
N PHE A 155 19.95 18.16 -3.34
CA PHE A 155 19.86 19.48 -3.99
C PHE A 155 18.48 20.15 -3.79
N VAL A 156 17.40 19.37 -3.82
CA VAL A 156 16.03 19.91 -3.70
C VAL A 156 15.69 20.20 -2.23
N TRP A 157 16.00 19.28 -1.31
CA TRP A 157 15.54 19.35 0.08
C TRP A 157 16.61 19.82 1.06
N ASN A 158 17.89 19.66 0.74
CA ASN A 158 19.01 20.16 1.54
C ASN A 158 19.63 21.40 0.89
N ASN A 159 18.80 22.33 0.40
CA ASN A 159 19.27 23.65 -0.01
C ASN A 159 19.04 24.68 1.11
N ALA A 160 19.92 25.67 1.18
CA ALA A 160 19.82 26.76 2.15
C ALA A 160 18.79 27.85 1.75
N ALA A 161 17.93 27.59 0.76
CA ALA A 161 16.94 28.56 0.34
C ALA A 161 15.88 28.71 1.44
N LEU A 162 15.43 29.94 1.67
CA LEU A 162 14.39 30.22 2.64
C LEU A 162 13.10 29.46 2.24
N PRO A 163 12.29 28.95 3.19
CA PRO A 163 11.06 28.21 2.89
C PRO A 163 10.11 28.91 1.92
N ARG A 164 10.12 30.26 1.91
CA ARG A 164 9.31 31.09 1.00
C ARG A 164 9.65 30.92 -0.49
N VAL A 165 10.82 30.38 -0.83
CA VAL A 165 11.30 30.17 -2.21
C VAL A 165 11.32 28.69 -2.61
N GLN A 166 10.94 27.78 -1.69
CA GLN A 166 11.01 26.33 -1.89
C GLN A 166 9.71 25.70 -2.42
N PHE A 167 8.67 26.49 -2.69
CA PHE A 167 7.44 25.97 -3.29
C PHE A 167 7.58 25.89 -4.81
N PHE A 168 7.20 24.74 -5.38
CA PHE A 168 6.93 24.65 -6.80
C PHE A 168 5.54 25.26 -7.04
N ALA A 169 5.49 26.35 -7.82
CA ALA A 169 4.24 26.96 -8.29
C ALA A 169 3.53 26.09 -9.32
#